data_AF-X1BJ10-F1
#
_entry.id   AF-X1BJ10-F1
#
_cell.length_a   1.000
_cell.length_b   1.000
_cell.length_c   1.000
_cell.angle_alpha   90.00
_cell.angle_beta   90.00
_cell.angle_gamma   90.00
#
_symmetry.space_group_name_H-M   'P 1'
#
loop_
_entity.id
_entity.type
_entity.pdbx_description
1 polymer ?
#
loop_
_entity_poly.entity_id
_entity_poly.type
_entity_poly.pdbx_seq_one_letter_code
_entity_poly.pdbx_strand_id
1 'polypeptide(L)' 'YTNTHIEYTANLIINLYEKRETIPGLKMVYEPKYLRFFQARFEQLNL' A
#
# COMPACT_ATOMS: atom_id res chain seq x y z
N TYR A 1 3.45 -13.99 17.42
CA TYR A 1 4.38 -12.99 16.84
C TYR A 1 5.59 -12.87 17.73
N THR A 2 6.79 -12.85 17.17
CA THR A 2 8.04 -12.71 17.92
C THR A 2 8.57 -11.27 17.80
N ASN A 3 9.53 -10.89 18.64
CA ASN A 3 10.22 -9.60 18.51
C ASN A 3 10.80 -9.42 17.10
N THR A 4 11.36 -10.48 16.52
CA THR A 4 11.87 -10.47 15.14
C THR A 4 10.78 -10.15 14.11
N HIS A 5 9.55 -10.63 14.28
CA HIS A 5 8.45 -10.28 13.37
C HIS A 5 8.11 -8.78 13.46
N ILE A 6 8.10 -8.21 14.67
CA ILE A 6 7.78 -6.79 14.88
C ILE A 6 8.91 -5.89 14.36
N GLU A 7 10.17 -6.24 14.64
CA GLU A 7 11.34 -5.51 14.15
C GLU A 7 11.40 -5.52 12.62
N TYR A 8 11.12 -6.67 12.00
CA TYR A 8 11.04 -6.76 10.55
C TYR A 8 9.94 -5.86 9.98
N THR A 9 8.74 -5.85 10.58
CA THR A 9 7.65 -4.95 10.16
C THR A 9 8.05 -3.47 10.31
N ALA A 10 8.67 -3.09 11.43
CA ALA A 10 9.12 -1.72 11.66
C ALA A 10 10.14 -1.28 10.60
N ASN A 11 11.14 -2.11 10.31
CA ASN A 11 12.16 -1.84 9.30
C ASN A 11 11.55 -1.68 7.89
N LEU A 12 10.55 -2.49 7.53
CA LEU A 12 9.85 -2.33 6.25
C LEU A 12 9.10 -0.98 6.15
N ILE A 13 8.46 -0.53 7.23
CA ILE A 13 7.76 0.76 7.25
C ILE A 13 8.75 1.92 7.12
N ILE A 14 9.87 1.88 7.84
CA ILE A 14 10.93 2.90 7.75
C ILE A 14 11.45 3.00 6.30
N ASN A 15 11.80 1.86 5.70
CA ASN A 15 12.29 1.81 4.31
C ASN A 15 11.27 2.35 3.29
N LEU A 16 9.97 2.12 3.50
CA LEU A 16 8.91 2.69 2.65
C LEU A 16 8.82 4.21 2.81
N TYR A 17 8.95 4.71 4.04
CA TYR A 17 8.85 6.14 4.35
C TYR A 17 10.00 6.96 3.74
N GLU A 18 11.22 6.41 3.74
CA GLU A 18 12.40 7.04 3.13
C GLU A 18 12.24 7.25 1.63
N LYS A 19 11.58 6.34 0.93
CA LYS A 19 11.36 6.39 -0.53
C LYS A 19 9.97 6.86 -0.95
N ARG A 20 9.16 7.39 -0.04
CA ARG A 20 7.74 7.72 -0.29
C ARG A 20 7.49 8.57 -1.55
N GLU A 21 8.42 9.45 -1.89
CA GLU A 21 8.34 10.34 -3.07
C GLU A 21 8.44 9.58 -4.39
N THR A 22 8.92 8.33 -4.38
CA THR A 22 9.01 7.47 -5.58
C THR A 22 7.81 6.52 -5.71
N ILE A 23 6.87 6.52 -4.76
CA ILE A 23 5.75 5.58 -4.73
C ILE A 23 4.52 6.29 -5.32
N PRO A 24 4.03 5.90 -6.51
CA PRO A 24 2.88 6.57 -7.12
C PRO A 24 1.59 6.28 -6.35
N GLY A 25 0.65 7.21 -6.43
CA GLY A 25 -0.72 6.98 -6.00
C GLY A 25 -1.43 5.92 -6.85
N LEU A 26 -2.62 5.51 -6.42
CA LEU A 26 -3.45 4.54 -7.13
C LEU A 26 -4.75 5.18 -7.60
N LYS A 27 -5.20 4.80 -8.79
CA LYS A 27 -6.53 5.12 -9.32
C LYS A 27 -7.42 3.90 -9.25
N MET A 28 -8.62 4.04 -8.68
CA MET A 28 -9.66 3.01 -8.80
C MET A 28 -10.14 2.95 -10.26
N VAL A 29 -10.01 1.78 -10.90
CA VAL A 29 -10.52 1.51 -12.26
C VAL A 29 -11.84 0.75 -12.25
N TYR A 30 -12.16 0.12 -11.12
CA TYR A 30 -13.44 -0.52 -10.87
C TYR A 30 -13.83 -0.27 -9.41
N GLU A 31 -14.93 0.44 -9.17
CA GLU A 31 -15.49 0.68 -7.84
C GLU A 31 -16.89 0.02 -7.74
N PRO A 32 -17.01 -1.14 -7.08
CA PRO A 32 -18.30 -1.80 -6.90
C PRO A 32 -19.16 -1.07 -5.86
N LYS A 33 -20.48 -1.15 -6.03
CA LYS A 33 -21.47 -0.47 -5.19
C LYS A 33 -21.37 -0.83 -3.69
N TYR A 34 -20.90 -2.04 -3.39
CA TYR A 34 -20.71 -2.54 -2.03
C TYR A 34 -19.32 -3.13 -1.88
N LEU A 35 -18.79 -3.14 -0.66
CA LEU A 35 -17.53 -3.78 -0.31
C LEU A 35 -16.34 -3.30 -1.17
N ARG A 36 -16.32 -2.00 -1.52
CA ARG A 36 -15.31 -1.41 -2.40
C ARG A 36 -13.87 -1.68 -1.96
N PHE A 37 -13.58 -1.71 -0.66
CA PHE A 37 -12.22 -1.99 -0.17
C PHE A 37 -11.77 -3.44 -0.40
N PHE A 38 -12.71 -4.36 -0.60
CA PHE A 38 -12.42 -5.78 -0.85
C PHE A 38 -12.45 -6.13 -2.34
N GLN A 39 -13.24 -5.41 -3.14
CA GLN A 39 -13.55 -5.79 -4.52
C GLN A 39 -13.08 -4.77 -5.56
N ALA A 40 -12.62 -3.58 -5.17
CA ALA A 40 -12.13 -2.60 -6.12
C ALA A 40 -10.85 -3.09 -6.83
N ARG A 41 -10.65 -2.60 -8.05
CA ARG A 41 -9.41 -2.79 -8.81
C ARG A 41 -8.73 -1.45 -8.98
N PHE A 42 -7.40 -1.46 -8.98
CA PHE A 42 -6.59 -0.26 -9.02
C PHE A 42 -5.49 -0.37 -10.08
N GLU A 43 -5.13 0.78 -10.63
CA GLU A 43 -3.93 0.96 -11.46
C GLU A 43 -3.03 2.03 -10.84
N GLN A 44 -1.73 1.96 -11.14
CA GLN A 44 -0.78 2.98 -10.71
C GLN A 44 -1.03 4.29 -11.46
N LEU A 45 -0.97 5.41 -10.73
CA LEU A 45 -0.83 6.72 -11.34
C LEU A 45 0.59 6.87 -11.88
N ASN A 46 0.74 7.61 -12.97
CA ASN A 46 2.07 7.99 -13.44
C ASN A 46 2.69 8.97 -12.43
N LEU A 47 3.99 8.83 -12.18
CA LEU A 47 4.79 9.78 -11.38
C LEU A 47 4.94 11.13 -12.11
#